data_AF-A0A349XMV7-F1
#
_entry.id   AF-A0A349XMV7-F1
#
_cell.length_a   1.000
_cell.length_b   1.000
_cell.length_c   1.000
_cell.angle_alpha   90.00
_cell.angle_beta   90.00
_cell.angle_gamma   90.00
#
_symmetry.space_group_name_H-M   'P 1'
#
loop_
_entity.id
_entity.type
_entity.pdbx_description
1 polymer ?
#
loop_
_entity_poly.entity_id
_entity_poly.type
_entity_poly.pdbx_seq_one_letter_code
_entity_poly.pdbx_strand_id
1 'polypeptide(L)' 'MFLTAMAELGVSFPLTYSERDMGVLLDADGEELLTIDSSGSMPDDTVSLIAANIVMTLNNAAGFVAIAAVVSLQGGSAE' A
#
# COMPACT_ATOMS: atom_id res chain seq x y z
N MET A 1 -12.48 -18.14 4.02
CA MET A 1 -12.28 -16.98 4.93
C MET A 1 -11.16 -16.14 4.32
N PHE A 2 -11.28 -14.81 4.26
CA PHE A 2 -10.33 -13.95 3.51
C PHE A 2 -8.86 -14.22 3.86
N LEU A 3 -8.50 -14.17 5.15
CA LEU A 3 -7.14 -14.44 5.64
C LEU A 3 -6.61 -15.83 5.25
N THR A 4 -7.46 -16.86 5.28
CA THR A 4 -7.06 -18.22 4.87
C THR A 4 -6.68 -18.25 3.39
N ALA A 5 -7.50 -17.63 2.53
CA ALA A 5 -7.21 -17.57 1.10
C ALA A 5 -5.93 -16.76 0.80
N MET A 6 -5.67 -15.69 1.57
CA MET A 6 -4.43 -14.92 1.43
C MET A 6 -3.20 -15.71 1.89
N ALA A 7 -3.29 -16.43 3.01
CA ALA A 7 -2.22 -17.28 3.50
C ALA A 7 -1.88 -18.44 2.54
N GLU A 8 -2.88 -19.02 1.85
CA GLU A 8 -2.67 -20.02 0.79
C GLU A 8 -1.91 -19.46 -0.41
N LEU A 9 -2.00 -18.14 -0.65
CA LEU A 9 -1.22 -17.42 -1.65
C LEU A 9 0.14 -16.93 -1.13
N GLY A 10 0.49 -17.25 0.13
CA GLY A 10 1.72 -16.83 0.76
C GLY A 10 1.73 -15.39 1.25
N VAL A 11 0.57 -14.74 1.39
CA VAL A 11 0.47 -13.33 1.81
C VAL A 11 0.22 -13.24 3.32
N SER A 12 1.11 -12.54 4.02
CA SER A 12 1.00 -12.25 5.45
C SER A 12 0.49 -10.82 5.71
N PHE A 13 -0.29 -10.64 6.78
CA PHE A 13 -0.86 -9.34 7.18
C PHE A 13 -0.32 -8.92 8.56
N PRO A 14 -0.23 -7.61 8.88
CA PRO A 14 -0.69 -6.47 8.08
C PRO A 14 0.23 -6.12 6.92
N LEU A 15 -0.35 -5.64 5.82
CA LEU A 15 0.40 -5.07 4.70
C LEU A 15 0.91 -3.67 5.05
N THR A 16 2.00 -3.26 4.39
CA THR A 16 2.53 -1.89 4.41
C THR A 16 2.97 -1.47 3.01
N TYR A 17 3.39 -0.21 2.84
CA TYR A 17 4.09 0.25 1.65
C TYR A 17 5.60 0.33 1.92
N SER A 18 6.43 0.19 0.88
CA SER A 18 7.88 0.37 0.97
C SER A 18 8.23 1.84 1.19
N GLU A 19 9.17 2.10 2.10
CA GLU A 19 9.75 3.43 2.30
C GLU A 19 10.81 3.77 1.23
N ARG A 20 11.27 2.77 0.48
CA ARG A 20 12.35 2.91 -0.51
C ARG A 20 11.83 2.94 -1.94
N ASP A 21 10.77 2.19 -2.20
CA ASP A 21 10.26 1.93 -3.54
C ASP A 21 8.81 2.41 -3.65
N MET A 22 8.63 3.57 -4.29
CA MET A 22 7.34 4.20 -4.48
C MET A 22 6.34 3.23 -5.12
N GLY A 23 5.15 3.10 -4.53
CA GLY A 23 4.10 2.25 -5.08
C GLY A 23 4.27 0.75 -4.82
N VAL A 24 5.34 0.32 -4.14
CA VAL A 24 5.52 -1.08 -3.74
C VAL A 24 4.81 -1.34 -2.41
N LEU A 25 3.97 -2.37 -2.39
CA LEU A 25 3.36 -2.91 -1.18
C LEU A 25 4.16 -4.12 -0.70
N LEU A 26 4.34 -4.18 0.61
CA LEU A 26 5.01 -5.26 1.31
C LEU A 26 4.00 -6.01 2.18
N ASP A 27 4.22 -7.32 2.31
CA ASP A 27 3.52 -8.12 3.31
C ASP A 27 4.12 -7.92 4.73
N ALA A 28 3.63 -8.69 5.70
CA ALA A 28 4.09 -8.57 7.09
C ALA A 28 5.51 -9.12 7.32
N ASP A 29 6.02 -9.95 6.42
CA ASP A 29 7.38 -10.47 6.44
C ASP A 29 8.36 -9.52 5.73
N GLY A 30 7.83 -8.48 5.07
CA GLY A 30 8.60 -7.48 4.33
C GLY A 30 8.86 -7.85 2.87
N GLU A 31 8.21 -8.89 2.37
CA GLU A 31 8.34 -9.35 0.99
C GLU A 31 7.45 -8.53 0.06
N GLU A 32 7.94 -8.29 -1.16
CA GLU A 32 7.20 -7.53 -2.17
C GLU A 32 5.97 -8.30 -2.65
N LEU A 33 4.80 -7.66 -2.52
CA LEU A 33 3.52 -8.23 -2.91
C LEU A 33 3.00 -7.69 -4.24
N LEU A 34 3.04 -6.36 -4.39
CA LEU A 34 2.43 -5.65 -5.52
C LEU A 34 3.17 -4.34 -5.79
N THR A 35 3.40 -4.04 -7.06
CA THR A 35 3.86 -2.72 -7.51
C THR A 35 2.73 -1.98 -8.21
N ILE A 36 2.41 -0.79 -7.73
CA ILE A 36 1.48 0.14 -8.38
C ILE A 36 2.25 1.01 -9.37
N ASP A 37 1.67 1.21 -10.55
CA ASP A 37 2.27 2.00 -11.62
C ASP A 37 3.71 1.59 -11.95
N SER A 38 3.91 0.31 -12.26
CA SER A 38 5.22 -0.20 -12.69
C SER A 38 5.79 0.51 -13.94
N SER A 39 4.95 1.26 -14.67
CA SER A 39 5.36 2.10 -15.80
C SER A 39 5.88 3.49 -15.42
N GLY A 40 5.67 3.95 -14.18
CA GLY A 40 5.98 5.31 -13.75
C GLY A 40 5.23 6.40 -14.52
N SER A 41 4.01 6.10 -14.97
CA SER A 41 3.19 7.01 -15.79
C SER A 41 2.28 7.92 -14.96
N MET A 42 2.08 7.60 -13.69
CA MET A 42 1.27 8.37 -12.75
C MET A 42 2.15 9.29 -11.91
N PRO A 43 1.64 10.47 -11.48
CA PRO A 43 2.34 11.30 -10.50
C PRO A 43 2.54 10.57 -9.16
N ASP A 44 3.69 10.79 -8.53
CA ASP A 44 4.08 10.18 -7.25
C ASP A 44 3.02 10.32 -6.14
N ASP A 45 2.41 11.49 -6.00
CA ASP A 45 1.33 11.74 -5.03
C ASP A 45 0.11 10.85 -5.29
N THR A 46 -0.19 10.59 -6.57
CA THR A 46 -1.31 9.73 -6.98
C THR A 46 -0.98 8.27 -6.65
N VAL A 47 0.22 7.81 -6.99
CA VAL A 47 0.70 6.45 -6.67
C VAL A 47 0.69 6.21 -5.16
N SER A 48 1.21 7.17 -4.39
CA SER A 48 1.26 7.13 -2.93
C SER A 48 -0.14 7.05 -2.31
N LEU A 49 -1.09 7.84 -2.82
CA LEU A 49 -2.47 7.82 -2.34
C LEU A 49 -3.15 6.49 -2.65
N ILE A 50 -2.95 5.93 -3.84
CA ILE A 50 -3.51 4.62 -4.23
C ILE A 50 -2.92 3.52 -3.35
N ALA A 51 -1.59 3.51 -3.16
CA ALA A 51 -0.90 2.53 -2.31
C ALA A 51 -1.45 2.53 -0.90
N ALA A 52 -1.56 3.72 -0.29
CA ALA A 52 -2.06 3.86 1.06
C ALA A 52 -3.54 3.42 1.19
N ASN A 53 -4.38 3.71 0.19
CA ASN A 53 -5.78 3.25 0.19
C ASN A 53 -5.94 1.73 0.01
N ILE A 54 -5.09 1.10 -0.81
CA ILE A 54 -5.08 -0.36 -0.98
C ILE A 54 -4.66 -1.02 0.33
N VAL A 55 -3.55 -0.59 0.93
CA VAL A 55 -3.07 -1.08 2.23
C VAL A 55 -4.16 -0.95 3.29
N MET A 56 -4.77 0.23 3.42
CA MET A 56 -5.84 0.50 4.37
C MET A 56 -7.03 -0.46 4.19
N THR A 57 -7.49 -0.64 2.94
CA THR A 57 -8.66 -1.47 2.62
C THR A 57 -8.40 -2.95 2.90
N LEU A 58 -7.24 -3.47 2.48
CA LEU A 58 -6.90 -4.87 2.68
C LEU A 58 -6.66 -5.20 4.16
N ASN A 59 -5.98 -4.31 4.89
CA ASN A 59 -5.79 -4.47 6.34
C ASN A 59 -7.12 -4.46 7.09
N ASN A 60 -8.05 -3.57 6.73
CA ASN A 60 -9.42 -3.59 7.28
C ASN A 60 -10.14 -4.90 6.98
N ALA A 61 -10.07 -5.42 5.75
CA ALA A 61 -10.68 -6.70 5.37
C ALA A 61 -10.08 -7.89 6.14
N ALA A 62 -8.80 -7.79 6.51
CA ALA A 62 -8.09 -8.74 7.37
C ALA A 62 -8.39 -8.56 8.87
N GLY A 63 -9.21 -7.57 9.27
CA GLY A 63 -9.57 -7.32 10.67
C GLY A 63 -8.53 -6.52 11.46
N PHE A 64 -7.54 -5.94 10.79
CA PHE A 64 -6.60 -5.00 11.40
C PHE A 64 -7.22 -3.60 11.42
N VAL A 65 -6.97 -2.85 12.49
CA VAL A 65 -7.43 -1.46 12.59
C VAL A 65 -6.66 -0.63 11.56
N ALA A 66 -7.35 -0.11 10.54
CA ALA A 66 -6.76 0.84 9.62
C ALA A 66 -6.30 2.11 10.33
N ILE A 67 -5.07 2.52 10.04
CA ILE A 67 -4.63 3.89 10.21
C ILE A 67 -4.98 4.63 8.92
N ALA A 68 -5.67 5.77 9.03
CA ALA A 68 -6.06 6.55 7.87
C ALA A 68 -4.83 6.88 7.02
N ALA A 69 -4.95 6.68 5.70
CA ALA A 69 -3.95 7.07 4.72
C ALA A 69 -3.83 8.60 4.65
N VAL A 70 -3.14 9.21 5.61
CA VAL A 70 -2.83 10.65 5.57
C VAL A 70 -1.55 10.81 4.76
N VAL A 71 -1.68 10.89 3.43
CA VAL A 71 -0.56 11.33 2.59
C VAL A 71 -0.43 12.84 2.80
N SER A 72 0.72 13.29 3.28
CA SER A 72 1.02 14.72 3.35
C SER A 72 1.15 15.24 1.93
N LEU A 73 0.10 15.90 1.43
CA LEU A 73 0.17 16.68 0.20
C LEU A 73 1.14 17.84 0.46
N GLN A 74 2.44 17.67 0.16
CA GLN A 74 3.33 18.83 0.12
C GLN A 74 2.85 19.72 -1.02
N GLY A 75 2.29 20.88 -0.65
CA GLY A 75 1.69 21.82 -1.57
C GLY A 75 2.66 22.21 -2.68
N GLY A 76 2.16 22.20 -3.91
CA GLY A 76 2.85 22.77 -5.05
C GLY A 76 3.32 24.17 -4.71
N SER A 77 4.64 24.38 -4.72
CA SER A 77 5.21 25.72 -4.71
C SER A 77 4.83 26.36 -6.04
N ALA A 78 3.93 27.33 -5.97
CA ALA A 78 3.75 28.30 -7.04
C ALA A 78 4.93 29.26 -6.99
N GLU A 79 5.94 29.03 -7.83
CA GLU A 79 6.86 30.07 -8.34
C GLU A 79 7.19 29.80 -9.81
#